data_AF-A0A1W0WGJ3-F1
#
_entry.id   AF-A0A1W0WGJ3-F1
#
_cell.length_a   1.000
_cell.length_b   1.000
_cell.length_c   1.000
_cell.angle_alpha   90.00
_cell.angle_beta   90.00
_cell.angle_gamma   90.00
#
_symmetry.space_group_name_H-M   'P 1'
#
loop_
_entity.id
_entity.type
_entity.pdbx_description
1 polymer ?
#
loop_
_entity_poly.entity_id
_entity_poly.type
_entity_poly.pdbx_seq_one_letter_code
_entity_poly.pdbx_strand_id
1 'polypeptide(L)'
;MGRKLDLGLRESILTLVSLKYSSRKIVEALKVRNIVVSQKAVSNLIRKNNNKEAGSDIAPSSVKPSGSPKLRTPGLVAAIKKDLSGPNPLTRSALSLKYGVSATTIANVISQDLEEKVRKKCRVHALSNKQAKQRLDRGPRFLR
;
A
#
# COMPACT_ATOMS: atom_id res chain seq x y z
N MET A 1 3.66 -6.41 -11.40
CA MET A 1 3.79 -5.54 -12.59
C MET A 1 4.75 -6.20 -13.57
N GLY A 2 4.26 -6.75 -14.69
CA GLY A 2 5.14 -7.34 -15.71
C GLY A 2 5.87 -6.24 -16.49
N ARG A 3 7.21 -6.32 -16.60
CA ARG A 3 7.98 -5.42 -17.46
C ARG A 3 7.49 -5.56 -18.90
N LYS A 4 7.05 -4.46 -19.52
CA LYS A 4 6.68 -4.42 -20.93
C LYS A 4 7.96 -4.53 -21.76
N LEU A 5 7.95 -5.38 -22.79
CA LEU A 5 9.00 -5.37 -23.81
C LEU A 5 8.99 -4.02 -24.53
N ASP A 6 10.18 -3.54 -24.85
CA ASP A 6 10.40 -2.38 -25.70
C ASP A 6 9.71 -2.54 -27.07
N LEU A 7 9.29 -1.44 -27.69
CA LEU A 7 8.54 -1.45 -28.94
C LEU A 7 9.36 -2.05 -30.09
N GLY A 8 10.63 -1.63 -30.25
CA GLY A 8 11.49 -2.11 -31.34
C GLY A 8 11.82 -3.61 -31.21
N LEU A 9 11.94 -4.10 -29.98
CA LEU A 9 12.13 -5.53 -29.72
C LEU A 9 10.89 -6.35 -30.09
N ARG A 10 9.68 -5.82 -29.88
CA ARG A 10 8.43 -6.50 -30.27
C ARG A 10 8.32 -6.64 -31.77
N GLU A 11 8.59 -5.57 -32.51
CA GLU A 11 8.57 -5.58 -33.97
C GLU A 11 9.61 -6.55 -34.54
N SER A 12 10.81 -6.58 -33.97
CA SER A 12 11.85 -7.56 -34.32
C SER A 12 11.41 -9.00 -34.08
N ILE A 13 10.66 -9.29 -33.02
CA ILE A 13 10.11 -10.64 -32.78
C ILE A 13 9.01 -10.97 -33.79
N LEU A 14 8.08 -10.03 -34.05
CA LEU A 14 6.97 -10.26 -34.97
C LEU A 14 7.43 -10.46 -36.42
N THR A 15 8.46 -9.74 -36.86
CA THR A 15 9.07 -9.95 -38.19
C THR A 15 9.66 -11.36 -38.32
N LEU A 16 10.36 -11.86 -37.32
CA LEU A 16 10.88 -13.23 -37.32
C LEU A 16 9.77 -14.29 -37.31
N VAL A 17 8.63 -14.00 -36.66
CA VAL A 17 7.44 -14.87 -36.69
C VAL A 17 6.84 -14.90 -38.10
N SER A 18 6.75 -13.76 -38.79
CA SER A 18 6.30 -13.69 -40.19
C SER A 18 7.20 -14.49 -41.13
N LEU A 19 8.52 -14.52 -40.85
CA LEU A 19 9.50 -15.37 -41.53
C LEU A 19 9.43 -16.86 -41.13
N LYS A 20 8.40 -17.28 -40.38
CA LYS A 20 8.14 -18.67 -39.95
C LYS A 20 9.22 -19.28 -39.05
N TYR A 21 9.98 -18.46 -38.33
CA TYR A 21 10.93 -18.97 -37.33
C TYR A 21 10.18 -19.55 -36.11
N SER A 22 10.68 -20.66 -35.56
CA SER A 22 10.16 -21.20 -34.29
C SER A 22 10.59 -20.33 -33.10
N SER A 23 9.84 -20.34 -32.00
CA SER A 23 10.17 -19.50 -30.83
C SER A 23 11.59 -19.74 -30.28
N ARG A 24 12.12 -20.96 -30.40
CA ARG A 24 13.51 -21.27 -30.02
C ARG A 24 14.51 -20.56 -30.94
N LYS A 25 14.32 -20.69 -32.26
CA LYS A 25 15.19 -20.03 -33.26
C LYS A 25 15.13 -18.49 -33.14
N ILE A 26 13.98 -17.93 -32.76
CA ILE A 26 13.84 -16.50 -32.49
C ILE A 26 14.73 -16.07 -31.31
N VAL A 27 14.72 -16.82 -30.22
CA VAL A 27 15.57 -16.52 -29.05
C VAL A 27 17.05 -16.62 -29.43
N GLU A 28 17.44 -17.64 -30.19
CA GLU A 28 18.81 -17.79 -30.69
C GLU A 28 19.24 -16.62 -31.59
N ALA A 29 18.39 -16.20 -32.53
CA ALA A 29 18.66 -15.07 -33.42
C ALA A 29 18.80 -13.74 -32.66
N LEU A 30 18.01 -13.53 -31.60
CA LEU A 30 18.12 -12.35 -30.74
C LEU A 30 19.38 -12.40 -29.87
N LYS A 31 19.79 -13.60 -29.43
CA LYS A 31 21.02 -13.79 -28.65
C LYS A 31 22.26 -13.40 -29.45
N VAL A 32 22.31 -13.69 -30.76
CA VAL A 32 23.39 -13.24 -31.67
C VAL A 32 23.52 -11.72 -31.70
N ARG A 33 22.40 -10.99 -31.53
CA ARG A 33 22.36 -9.53 -31.47
C ARG A 33 22.61 -8.97 -30.07
N ASN A 34 23.11 -9.78 -29.14
CA ASN A 34 23.28 -9.46 -27.71
C ASN A 34 21.97 -9.09 -26.98
N ILE A 35 20.82 -9.56 -27.48
CA ILE A 35 19.51 -9.31 -26.85
C ILE A 35 19.03 -10.59 -26.17
N VAL A 36 18.90 -10.53 -24.84
CA VAL A 36 18.46 -11.68 -24.03
C VAL A 36 16.95 -11.60 -23.79
N VAL A 37 16.20 -12.53 -24.40
CA VAL A 37 14.74 -12.66 -24.21
C VAL A 37 14.42 -14.09 -23.84
N SER A 38 13.56 -14.29 -22.84
CA SER A 38 13.10 -15.64 -22.49
C SER A 38 12.15 -16.18 -23.55
N GLN A 39 12.23 -17.49 -23.82
CA GLN A 39 11.30 -18.16 -24.74
C GLN A 39 9.83 -17.92 -24.34
N LYS A 40 9.55 -17.89 -23.03
CA LYS A 40 8.22 -17.59 -22.48
C LYS A 40 7.72 -16.19 -22.87
N ALA A 41 8.61 -15.19 -22.94
CA ALA A 41 8.24 -13.86 -23.39
C ALA A 41 7.87 -13.85 -24.88
N VAL A 42 8.63 -14.55 -25.72
CA VAL A 42 8.33 -14.72 -27.15
C VAL A 42 6.99 -15.42 -27.36
N SER A 43 6.75 -16.56 -26.71
CA SER A 43 5.48 -17.30 -26.83
C SER A 43 4.28 -16.49 -26.35
N ASN A 44 4.44 -15.72 -25.26
CA ASN A 44 3.40 -14.81 -24.79
C ASN A 44 3.09 -13.69 -25.79
N LEU A 45 4.11 -13.15 -26.47
CA LEU A 45 3.92 -12.12 -27.47
C LEU A 45 3.18 -12.67 -28.70
N ILE A 46 3.59 -13.83 -29.21
CA ILE A 46 2.91 -14.51 -30.33
C ILE A 46 1.45 -14.77 -29.99
N ARG A 47 1.16 -15.32 -28.80
CA ARG A 47 -0.21 -15.56 -28.34
C ARG A 47 -1.03 -14.28 -28.29
N LYS A 48 -0.47 -13.19 -27.74
CA LYS A 48 -1.16 -11.89 -27.69
C LYS A 48 -1.44 -11.35 -29.10
N ASN A 49 -0.50 -11.48 -30.02
CA ASN A 49 -0.67 -11.05 -31.40
C ASN A 49 -1.79 -11.85 -32.09
N ASN A 50 -1.77 -13.17 -31.98
CA ASN A 50 -2.82 -14.01 -32.57
C ASN A 50 -4.20 -13.73 -31.98
N ASN A 51 -4.30 -13.48 -30.67
CA ASN A 51 -5.56 -13.12 -30.04
C ASN A 51 -6.08 -11.75 -30.53
N LYS A 52 -5.17 -10.79 -30.74
CA LYS A 52 -5.47 -9.48 -31.31
C LYS A 52 -5.99 -9.58 -32.75
N GLU A 53 -5.30 -10.33 -33.60
CA GLU A 53 -5.72 -10.61 -34.99
C GLU A 53 -7.08 -11.33 -35.02
N ALA A 54 -7.34 -12.24 -34.07
CA ALA A 54 -8.62 -12.95 -33.95
C ALA A 54 -9.76 -12.09 -33.36
N GLY A 55 -9.55 -10.79 -33.14
CA GLY A 55 -10.56 -9.90 -32.52
C GLY A 55 -10.88 -10.22 -31.06
N SER A 56 -10.13 -11.14 -30.44
CA SER A 56 -10.24 -11.55 -29.05
C SER A 56 -9.28 -10.76 -28.15
N ASP A 57 -9.03 -9.50 -28.51
CA ASP A 57 -8.34 -8.54 -27.64
C ASP A 57 -9.24 -8.33 -26.41
N ILE A 58 -9.09 -9.23 -25.43
CA ILE A 58 -9.68 -9.08 -24.11
C ILE A 58 -9.09 -7.77 -23.60
N ALA A 59 -9.91 -6.71 -23.65
CA ALA A 59 -9.62 -5.45 -22.99
C ALA A 59 -9.07 -5.80 -21.60
N PRO A 60 -7.96 -5.19 -21.15
CA PRO A 60 -7.39 -5.53 -19.86
C PRO A 60 -8.54 -5.51 -18.86
N SER A 61 -8.88 -6.69 -18.30
CA SER A 61 -10.05 -6.78 -17.45
C SER A 61 -9.89 -5.68 -16.43
N SER A 62 -10.94 -4.88 -16.19
CA SER A 62 -10.89 -3.86 -15.18
C SER A 62 -10.61 -4.59 -13.87
N VAL A 63 -9.33 -4.67 -13.52
CA VAL A 63 -8.88 -5.50 -12.42
C VAL A 63 -9.51 -4.85 -11.22
N LYS A 64 -10.57 -5.47 -10.67
CA LYS A 64 -11.09 -5.07 -9.37
C LYS A 64 -9.88 -5.03 -8.44
N PRO A 65 -9.68 -3.95 -7.67
CA PRO A 65 -8.45 -3.81 -6.90
C PRO A 65 -8.27 -5.05 -6.04
N SER A 66 -7.20 -5.80 -6.29
CA SER A 66 -6.82 -6.94 -5.46
C SER A 66 -6.30 -6.37 -4.14
N GLY A 67 -7.14 -6.36 -3.13
CA GLY A 67 -6.79 -5.92 -1.79
C GLY A 67 -7.82 -6.40 -0.78
N SER A 68 -7.38 -6.60 0.45
CA SER A 68 -8.28 -6.78 1.57
C SER A 68 -9.22 -5.58 1.69
N PRO A 69 -10.45 -5.77 2.21
CA PRO A 69 -11.38 -4.66 2.44
C PRO A 69 -10.68 -3.55 3.24
N LYS A 70 -10.82 -2.31 2.78
CA LYS A 70 -10.30 -1.16 3.52
C LYS A 70 -11.04 -1.11 4.87
N LEU A 71 -10.34 -1.42 5.96
CA LEU A 71 -10.88 -1.33 7.31
C LEU A 71 -11.29 0.12 7.68
N ARG A 72 -10.77 1.12 6.97
CA ARG A 72 -11.07 2.55 7.12
C ARG A 72 -12.15 2.96 6.11
N THR A 73 -13.36 2.47 6.34
CA THR A 73 -14.51 2.90 5.53
C THR A 73 -14.95 4.30 5.93
N PRO A 74 -15.52 5.10 5.01
CA PRO A 74 -16.02 6.44 5.35
C PRO A 74 -17.08 6.41 6.46
N GLY A 75 -17.91 5.35 6.50
CA GLY A 75 -18.89 5.13 7.58
C GLY A 75 -18.23 4.95 8.95
N LEU A 76 -17.15 4.17 9.04
CA LEU A 76 -16.40 4.02 10.30
C LEU A 76 -15.78 5.34 10.75
N VAL A 77 -15.18 6.11 9.82
CA VAL A 77 -14.58 7.42 10.13
C VAL A 77 -15.63 8.38 10.70
N ALA A 78 -16.81 8.46 10.08
CA ALA A 78 -17.90 9.31 10.55
C ALA A 78 -18.42 8.89 11.94
N ALA A 79 -18.53 7.58 12.20
CA ALA A 79 -18.95 7.06 13.49
C ALA A 79 -17.95 7.41 14.61
N ILE A 80 -16.64 7.24 14.34
CA ILE A 80 -15.57 7.62 15.27
C ILE A 80 -15.58 9.12 15.54
N LYS A 81 -15.76 9.96 14.51
CA LYS A 81 -15.87 11.42 14.66
C LYS A 81 -17.01 11.82 15.59
N LYS A 82 -18.17 11.18 15.46
CA LYS A 82 -19.34 11.44 16.31
C LYS A 82 -19.05 11.13 17.78
N ASP A 83 -18.40 10.01 18.06
CA ASP A 83 -18.03 9.59 19.42
C ASP A 83 -16.94 10.49 20.04
N LEU A 84 -16.11 11.14 19.23
CA LEU A 84 -15.08 12.09 19.67
C LEU A 84 -15.61 13.51 19.86
N SER A 85 -16.67 13.90 19.15
CA SER A 85 -17.27 15.24 19.24
C SER A 85 -18.15 15.43 20.48
N GLY A 86 -18.47 14.38 21.23
CA GLY A 86 -19.31 14.45 22.42
C GLY A 86 -18.61 15.09 23.64
N PRO A 87 -19.36 15.51 24.68
CA PRO A 87 -18.79 16.11 25.90
C PRO A 87 -17.87 15.16 26.68
N ASN A 88 -18.02 13.84 26.48
CA ASN A 88 -17.15 12.81 27.03
C ASN A 88 -16.62 11.91 25.90
N PRO A 89 -15.52 12.31 25.22
CA PRO A 89 -15.00 11.56 24.09
C PRO A 89 -14.50 10.19 24.52
N LEU A 90 -14.84 9.16 23.74
CA LEU A 90 -14.37 7.81 24.02
C LEU A 90 -12.85 7.70 23.85
N THR A 91 -12.23 6.93 24.75
CA THR A 91 -10.81 6.61 24.60
C THR A 91 -10.58 5.69 23.40
N ARG A 92 -9.37 5.73 22.83
CA ARG A 92 -8.97 4.84 21.72
C ARG A 92 -9.21 3.35 22.03
N SER A 93 -9.02 2.93 23.28
CA SER A 93 -9.29 1.54 23.69
C SER A 93 -10.79 1.23 23.67
N ALA A 94 -11.62 2.14 24.14
CA ALA A 94 -13.07 1.99 24.12
C ALA A 94 -13.62 1.98 22.68
N LEU A 95 -13.09 2.84 21.81
CA LEU A 95 -13.41 2.85 20.37
C LEU A 95 -13.01 1.54 19.69
N SER A 96 -11.82 1.01 20.03
CA SER A 96 -11.34 -0.27 19.49
C SER A 96 -12.28 -1.42 19.84
N LEU A 97 -12.74 -1.49 21.10
CA LEU A 97 -13.70 -2.50 21.55
C LEU A 97 -15.07 -2.31 20.89
N LYS A 98 -15.57 -1.07 20.81
CA LYS A 98 -16.90 -0.76 20.25
C LYS A 98 -17.02 -1.13 18.77
N TYR A 99 -15.99 -0.82 17.97
CA TYR A 99 -16.01 -1.01 16.53
C TYR A 99 -15.33 -2.30 16.06
N GLY A 100 -14.73 -3.08 16.96
CA GLY A 100 -14.03 -4.32 16.62
C GLY A 100 -12.79 -4.11 15.74
N VAL A 101 -12.19 -2.92 15.81
CA VAL A 101 -11.02 -2.55 14.99
C VAL A 101 -9.81 -2.34 15.91
N SER A 102 -8.62 -2.70 15.45
CA SER A 102 -7.39 -2.51 16.23
C SER A 102 -7.21 -1.06 16.70
N ALA A 103 -6.67 -0.89 17.90
CA ALA A 103 -6.36 0.44 18.46
C ALA A 103 -5.42 1.25 17.54
N THR A 104 -4.53 0.58 16.81
CA THR A 104 -3.63 1.21 15.83
C THR A 104 -4.42 1.80 14.65
N THR A 105 -5.42 1.08 14.14
CA THR A 105 -6.28 1.59 13.08
C THR A 105 -7.08 2.80 13.54
N ILE A 106 -7.64 2.76 14.75
CA ILE A 106 -8.35 3.90 15.33
C ILE A 106 -7.40 5.11 15.47
N ALA A 107 -6.16 4.90 15.92
CA ALA A 107 -5.17 5.98 16.00
C ALA A 107 -4.88 6.60 14.63
N ASN A 108 -4.72 5.76 13.59
CA ASN A 108 -4.49 6.23 12.23
C ASN A 108 -5.69 7.04 11.73
N VAL A 109 -6.92 6.58 11.95
CA VAL A 109 -8.15 7.32 11.59
C VAL A 109 -8.16 8.70 12.22
N ILE A 110 -7.91 8.81 13.52
CA ILE A 110 -7.90 10.09 14.23
C ILE A 110 -6.82 11.02 13.68
N SER A 111 -5.59 10.51 13.51
CA SER A 111 -4.45 11.33 13.11
C SER A 111 -4.45 11.76 11.63
N GLN A 112 -4.95 10.91 10.73
CA GLN A 112 -4.82 11.11 9.28
C GLN A 112 -6.14 11.47 8.61
N ASP A 113 -7.27 10.87 9.04
CA ASP A 113 -8.57 11.10 8.37
C ASP A 113 -9.37 12.24 9.02
N LEU A 114 -9.20 12.42 10.33
CA LEU A 114 -9.90 13.48 11.09
C LEU A 114 -9.02 14.71 11.33
N GLU A 115 -7.71 14.62 11.05
CA GLU A 115 -6.69 15.63 11.37
C GLU A 115 -6.76 16.16 12.81
N GLU A 116 -7.41 15.41 13.70
CA GLU A 116 -7.56 15.80 15.09
C GLU A 116 -6.20 15.59 15.75
N LYS A 117 -5.59 16.70 16.19
CA LYS A 117 -4.51 16.63 17.15
C LYS A 117 -5.05 15.95 18.39
N VAL A 118 -4.74 14.67 18.56
CA VAL A 118 -4.98 13.94 19.81
C VAL A 118 -4.44 14.83 20.92
N ARG A 119 -5.34 15.38 21.75
CA ARG A 119 -4.93 16.16 22.92
C ARG A 119 -4.03 15.25 23.75
N LYS A 120 -2.72 15.50 23.70
CA LYS A 120 -1.80 14.87 24.65
C LYS A 120 -2.32 15.20 26.03
N LYS A 121 -2.31 14.23 26.95
CA LYS A 121 -2.69 14.47 28.34
C LYS A 121 -1.92 15.70 28.83
N CYS A 122 -2.63 16.76 29.24
CA CYS A 122 -1.99 17.87 29.92
C CYS A 122 -1.35 17.33 31.19
N ARG A 123 -0.15 17.80 31.55
CA ARG A 123 0.52 17.42 32.79
C ARG A 123 -0.30 17.97 33.97
N VAL A 124 -1.21 17.15 34.52
CA VAL A 124 -2.15 17.55 35.58
C VAL A 124 -1.42 17.85 36.89
N HIS A 125 -0.24 17.28 37.10
CA HIS A 125 0.53 17.46 38.32
C HIS A 125 1.93 17.99 38.00
N ALA A 126 2.08 19.31 38.08
CA ALA A 126 3.38 19.90 38.35
C ALA A 126 3.70 19.65 39.83
N LEU A 127 4.94 19.28 40.15
CA LEU A 127 5.36 19.22 41.55
C LEU A 127 5.26 20.62 42.12
N SER A 128 4.67 20.75 43.31
CA SER A 128 4.86 21.97 44.09
C SER A 128 6.35 22.16 44.37
N ASN A 129 6.80 23.42 44.47
CA ASN A 129 8.19 23.75 44.82
C ASN A 129 8.65 23.03 46.08
N LYS A 130 7.74 22.80 47.04
CA LYS A 130 8.02 22.03 48.26
C LYS A 130 8.34 20.57 47.97
N GLN A 131 7.59 19.93 47.06
CA GLN A 131 7.80 18.54 46.67
C GLN A 131 9.05 18.37 45.79
N ALA A 132 9.37 19.37 44.96
CA ALA A 132 10.60 19.39 44.18
C ALA A 132 11.85 19.49 45.10
N LYS A 133 11.80 20.36 46.11
CA LYS A 133 12.87 20.50 47.12
C LYS A 133 13.06 19.23 47.94
N GLN A 134 11.97 18.61 48.41
CA GLN A 134 12.04 17.34 49.14
C GLN A 134 12.66 16.20 48.29
N ARG A 135 12.48 16.22 46.96
CA ARG A 135 13.14 15.27 46.05
C ARG A 135 14.63 15.54 45.88
N LEU A 136 15.03 16.81 45.80
CA LEU A 136 16.44 17.22 45.79
C LEU A 136 17.15 16.81 47.08
N ASP A 137 16.52 17.04 48.24
CA ASP A 137 17.07 16.68 49.55
C ASP A 137 17.27 15.16 49.71
N ARG A 138 16.41 14.34 49.06
CA ARG A 138 16.55 12.87 49.03
C ARG A 138 17.64 12.39 48.08
N GLY A 139 18.05 13.20 47.11
CA GLY A 139 19.17 12.91 46.23
C GLY A 139 19.04 13.47 44.81
N PRO A 140 20.14 13.79 44.13
CA PRO A 140 20.14 14.47 42.83
C PRO A 140 19.56 13.64 41.67
N ARG A 141 19.31 12.33 41.85
CA ARG A 141 18.77 11.44 40.79
C ARG A 141 17.26 11.57 40.58
N PHE A 142 16.52 12.24 41.46
CA PHE A 142 15.05 12.28 41.46
C PHE A 142 14.41 13.32 40.51
N LEU A 143 15.22 13.99 39.67
CA LEU A 143 14.78 15.01 38.70
C LEU A 143 14.74 14.53 37.22
N ARG A 144 15.04 13.26 36.93
CA ARG A 144 14.94 12.69 35.57
C ARG A 144 13.51 12.47 35.11
#